data_AF-A0A497ME89-F1
#
_entry.id   AF-A0A497ME89-F1
#
_cell.length_a   1.000
_cell.length_b   1.000
_cell.length_c   1.000
_cell.angle_alpha   90.00
_cell.angle_beta   90.00
_cell.angle_gamma   90.00
#
_symmetry.space_group_name_H-M   'P 1'
#
loop_
_entity.id
_entity.type
_entity.pdbx_description
1 polymer ?
#
loop_
_entity_poly.entity_id
_entity_poly.type
_entity_poly.pdbx_seq_one_letter_code
_entity_poly.pdbx_strand_id
1 'polypeptide(L)'
;MRNYSVDIAVFTWISFIASIAVILVFSKFNIGLALFLGGVVLGLLLLPISTLLEQLLDTILDPSVILLALAVGVIPVIGGIMEETGLVDRLVQNLRVDRRLFLGASPALIGMLPMPGGALMSAPLVEKAGEDVLGNVKSAINVWFRHIPQLVYPFAASLIVSAKIANIGLYSAIPFMAPPVLVCSALGYWLLLRKVGRGAAYAEKASFRKAVLPLMVILAAPLADFMILRALKLEVRETATLAAALISLSLAWVVGRPGLRRTGMVVLRMRPWGFSAIIFGMFFFIRVFQSSPIPAMITSIEMDAS
;
A
#
# COMPACT_ATOMS: atom_id res chain seq x y z
N MET A 1 42.85 12.02 18.47
CA MET A 1 41.75 11.06 18.62
C MET A 1 40.37 11.70 18.55
N ARG A 2 40.09 12.82 19.25
CA ARG A 2 38.77 13.50 19.23
C ARG A 2 38.35 14.10 17.86
N ASN A 3 39.29 14.61 17.06
CA ASN A 3 38.96 15.17 15.73
C ASN A 3 38.62 14.06 14.71
N TYR A 4 39.35 12.94 14.73
CA TYR A 4 39.09 11.79 13.85
C TYR A 4 37.69 11.18 14.06
N SER A 5 37.18 11.14 15.30
CA SER A 5 35.82 10.67 15.57
C SER A 5 34.74 11.63 15.06
N VAL A 6 35.01 12.93 15.07
CA VAL A 6 34.07 13.95 14.55
C VAL A 6 34.01 13.88 13.03
N ASP A 7 35.15 13.74 12.36
CA ASP A 7 35.20 13.67 10.89
C ASP A 7 34.47 12.43 10.34
N ILE A 8 34.60 11.28 11.00
CA ILE A 8 33.88 10.04 10.64
C ILE A 8 32.37 10.20 10.84
N ALA A 9 31.94 10.83 11.94
CA ALA A 9 30.53 11.09 12.20
C ALA A 9 29.92 12.04 11.16
N VAL A 10 30.62 13.13 10.84
CA VAL A 10 30.19 14.09 9.80
C VAL A 10 30.08 13.42 8.44
N PHE A 11 31.09 12.65 8.04
CA PHE A 11 31.07 11.90 6.78
C PHE A 11 29.90 10.91 6.71
N THR A 12 29.59 10.23 7.82
CA THR A 12 28.46 9.29 7.90
C THR A 12 27.12 10.00 7.67
N TRP A 13 26.91 11.15 8.31
CA TRP A 13 25.71 11.97 8.10
C TRP A 13 25.60 12.51 6.68
N ILE A 14 26.69 13.01 6.11
CA ILE A 14 26.71 13.49 4.71
C ILE A 14 26.34 12.36 3.76
N SER A 15 26.89 11.17 3.96
CA SER A 15 26.59 9.99 3.14
C SER A 15 25.13 9.56 3.25
N PHE A 16 24.56 9.61 4.46
CA PHE A 16 23.14 9.35 4.67
C PHE A 16 22.25 10.39 3.96
N ILE A 17 22.56 11.68 4.12
CA ILE A 17 21.83 12.77 3.46
C ILE A 17 21.92 12.64 1.93
N ALA A 18 23.10 12.31 1.40
CA ALA A 18 23.29 12.09 -0.04
C ALA A 18 22.42 10.93 -0.55
N SER A 19 22.35 9.82 0.19
CA SER A 19 21.46 8.69 -0.13
C SER A 19 19.98 9.10 -0.13
N ILE A 20 19.52 9.85 0.88
CA ILE A 20 18.15 10.36 0.94
C ILE A 20 17.87 11.34 -0.22
N ALA A 21 18.83 12.21 -0.56
CA ALA A 21 18.70 13.14 -1.68
C ALA A 21 18.51 12.38 -3.01
N VAL A 22 19.27 11.30 -3.22
CA VAL A 22 19.11 10.41 -4.38
C VAL A 22 17.71 9.78 -4.40
N ILE A 23 17.23 9.25 -3.28
CA ILE A 23 15.86 8.71 -3.18
C ILE A 23 14.83 9.77 -3.58
N LEU A 24 14.94 10.98 -3.04
CA LEU A 24 14.00 12.06 -3.33
C LEU A 24 14.02 12.48 -4.81
N VAL A 25 15.21 12.63 -5.41
CA VAL A 25 15.35 13.00 -6.83
C VAL A 25 14.78 11.93 -7.76
N PHE A 26 15.10 10.66 -7.52
CA PHE A 26 14.71 9.57 -8.41
C PHE A 26 13.29 9.02 -8.15
N SER A 27 12.70 9.29 -6.98
CA SER A 27 11.34 8.85 -6.62
C SER A 27 10.26 9.32 -7.60
N LYS A 28 10.50 10.45 -8.28
CA LYS A 28 9.61 10.99 -9.32
C LYS A 28 9.48 10.07 -10.54
N PHE A 29 10.51 9.25 -10.82
CA PHE A 29 10.54 8.36 -11.97
C PHE A 29 10.09 6.95 -11.59
N ASN A 30 10.69 6.38 -10.54
CA ASN A 30 10.37 5.05 -10.06
C ASN A 30 10.86 4.90 -8.61
N ILE A 31 9.92 4.67 -7.69
CA ILE A 31 10.22 4.55 -6.25
C ILE A 31 11.13 3.36 -5.95
N GLY A 32 10.92 2.21 -6.60
CA GLY A 32 11.78 1.03 -6.41
C GLY A 32 13.21 1.27 -6.86
N LEU A 33 13.39 1.91 -8.02
CA LEU A 33 14.72 2.32 -8.49
C LEU A 33 15.34 3.34 -7.55
N ALA A 34 14.57 4.31 -7.06
CA ALA A 34 15.05 5.34 -6.15
C ALA A 34 15.59 4.74 -4.84
N LEU A 35 14.86 3.81 -4.24
CA LEU A 35 15.28 3.09 -3.03
C LEU A 35 16.55 2.25 -3.30
N PHE A 36 16.58 1.55 -4.44
CA PHE A 36 17.75 0.77 -4.84
C PHE A 36 19.00 1.66 -5.00
N LEU A 37 18.90 2.76 -5.76
CA LEU A 37 20.00 3.70 -5.96
C LEU A 37 20.43 4.38 -4.66
N GLY A 38 19.48 4.73 -3.79
CA GLY A 38 19.77 5.21 -2.44
C GLY A 38 20.61 4.22 -1.65
N GLY A 39 20.25 2.93 -1.72
CA GLY A 39 21.00 1.86 -1.07
C GLY A 39 22.40 1.68 -1.65
N VAL A 40 22.54 1.74 -2.98
CA VAL A 40 23.86 1.67 -3.65
C VAL A 40 24.75 2.83 -3.21
N VAL A 41 24.23 4.06 -3.23
CA VAL A 41 25.00 5.25 -2.83
C VAL A 41 25.41 5.15 -1.36
N LEU A 42 24.48 4.76 -0.48
CA LEU A 42 24.79 4.59 0.94
C LEU A 42 25.86 3.54 1.18
N GLY A 43 25.71 2.38 0.52
CA GLY A 43 26.61 1.24 0.65
C GLY A 43 28.00 1.55 0.10
N LEU A 44 28.10 2.19 -1.07
CA LEU A 44 29.40 2.55 -1.66
C LEU A 44 30.17 3.56 -0.80
N LEU A 45 29.47 4.44 -0.08
CA LEU A 45 30.10 5.46 0.75
C LEU A 45 30.49 4.93 2.14
N LEU A 46 29.71 4.00 2.73
CA LEU A 46 29.87 3.61 4.13
C LEU A 46 30.28 2.15 4.36
N LEU A 47 30.20 1.28 3.35
CA LEU A 47 30.47 -0.15 3.50
C LEU A 47 31.61 -0.61 2.58
N PRO A 48 32.35 -1.66 2.98
CA PRO A 48 33.19 -2.40 2.04
C PRO A 48 32.35 -2.95 0.87
N ILE A 49 32.94 -2.99 -0.32
CA ILE A 49 32.26 -3.48 -1.53
C ILE A 49 31.77 -4.93 -1.38
N SER A 50 32.51 -5.77 -0.63
CA SER A 50 32.11 -7.14 -0.34
C SER A 50 30.80 -7.19 0.46
N THR A 51 30.70 -6.38 1.53
CA THR A 51 29.49 -6.29 2.34
C THR A 51 28.31 -5.76 1.54
N LEU A 52 28.52 -4.78 0.66
CA LEU A 52 27.46 -4.29 -0.23
C LEU A 52 26.93 -5.38 -1.17
N LEU A 53 27.83 -6.17 -1.76
CA LEU A 53 27.47 -7.29 -2.63
C LEU A 53 26.77 -8.42 -1.85
N GLU A 54 27.22 -8.71 -0.63
CA GLU A 54 26.54 -9.65 0.27
C GLU A 54 25.11 -9.19 0.57
N GLN A 55 24.90 -7.92 0.95
CA GLN A 55 23.55 -7.41 1.20
C GLN A 55 22.65 -7.45 -0.04
N LEU A 56 23.22 -7.22 -1.23
CA LEU A 56 22.51 -7.35 -2.50
C LEU A 56 22.08 -8.81 -2.76
N LEU A 57 23.01 -9.75 -2.63
CA LEU A 57 22.75 -11.18 -2.84
C LEU A 57 21.74 -11.71 -1.83
N ASP A 58 21.91 -11.37 -0.56
CA ASP A 58 20.96 -11.73 0.50
C ASP A 58 19.57 -11.19 0.20
N THR A 59 19.45 -9.97 -0.33
CA THR A 59 18.14 -9.41 -0.70
C THR A 59 17.48 -10.19 -1.85
N ILE A 60 18.24 -10.52 -2.89
CA ILE A 60 17.68 -11.16 -4.10
C ILE A 60 17.39 -12.64 -3.87
N LEU A 61 18.13 -13.29 -2.97
CA LEU A 61 17.97 -14.72 -2.64
C LEU A 61 17.03 -14.97 -1.46
N ASP A 62 16.65 -13.94 -0.69
CA ASP A 62 15.72 -14.07 0.43
C ASP A 62 14.31 -14.48 -0.05
N PRO A 63 13.82 -15.68 0.31
CA PRO A 63 12.50 -16.15 -0.09
C PRO A 63 11.37 -15.24 0.40
N SER A 64 11.53 -14.62 1.58
CA SER A 64 10.56 -13.67 2.14
C SER A 64 10.42 -12.44 1.25
N VAL A 65 11.54 -11.89 0.77
CA VAL A 65 11.56 -10.73 -0.15
C VAL A 65 10.94 -11.10 -1.49
N ILE A 66 11.32 -12.24 -2.08
CA ILE A 66 10.79 -12.69 -3.36
C ILE A 66 9.28 -12.90 -3.29
N LEU A 67 8.80 -13.64 -2.28
CA LEU A 67 7.38 -13.95 -2.13
C LEU A 67 6.56 -12.68 -1.87
N LEU A 68 7.07 -11.75 -1.06
CA LEU A 68 6.42 -10.48 -0.82
C LEU A 68 6.38 -9.61 -2.07
N ALA A 69 7.47 -9.55 -2.83
CA ALA A 69 7.54 -8.80 -4.08
C ALA A 69 6.54 -9.33 -5.11
N LEU A 70 6.38 -10.66 -5.18
CA LEU A 70 5.36 -11.30 -6.02
C LEU A 70 3.95 -11.00 -5.53
N ALA A 71 3.68 -11.10 -4.23
CA ALA A 71 2.38 -10.81 -3.66
C ALA A 71 1.96 -9.35 -3.93
N VAL A 72 2.84 -8.40 -3.59
CA VAL A 72 2.62 -6.95 -3.78
C VAL A 72 2.54 -6.58 -5.27
N GLY A 73 3.18 -7.35 -6.16
CA GLY A 73 3.01 -7.23 -7.61
C GLY A 73 1.65 -7.74 -8.11
N VAL A 74 1.15 -8.87 -7.59
CA VAL A 74 -0.15 -9.44 -8.00
C VAL A 74 -1.33 -8.57 -7.57
N ILE A 75 -1.24 -7.99 -6.39
CA ILE A 75 -2.29 -7.19 -5.75
C ILE A 75 -2.92 -6.10 -6.65
N PRO A 76 -2.17 -5.23 -7.35
CA PRO A 76 -2.75 -4.23 -8.26
C PRO A 76 -3.47 -4.83 -9.48
N VAL A 77 -3.08 -6.04 -9.91
CA VAL A 77 -3.77 -6.73 -11.02
C VAL A 77 -5.19 -7.10 -10.63
N ILE A 78 -5.44 -7.43 -9.35
CA ILE A 78 -6.79 -7.71 -8.82
C ILE A 78 -7.68 -6.49 -9.02
N GLY A 79 -7.22 -5.32 -8.56
CA GLY A 79 -7.93 -4.05 -8.73
C GLY A 79 -8.16 -3.71 -10.20
N GLY A 80 -7.15 -3.92 -11.05
CA GLY A 80 -7.26 -3.69 -12.48
C GLY A 80 -8.26 -4.60 -13.21
N ILE A 81 -8.36 -5.88 -12.82
CA ILE A 81 -9.37 -6.78 -13.36
C ILE A 81 -10.77 -6.35 -12.90
N MET A 82 -10.91 -5.97 -11.64
CA MET A 82 -12.19 -5.49 -11.11
C MET A 82 -12.67 -4.22 -11.80
N GLU A 83 -11.75 -3.29 -12.10
CA GLU A 83 -12.00 -2.09 -12.89
C GLU A 83 -12.43 -2.46 -14.32
N GLU A 84 -11.62 -3.24 -15.03
CA GLU A 84 -11.85 -3.60 -16.43
C GLU A 84 -13.17 -4.37 -16.66
N THR A 85 -13.63 -5.12 -15.66
CA THR A 85 -14.84 -5.94 -15.73
C THR A 85 -16.08 -5.25 -15.15
N GLY A 86 -15.95 -3.99 -14.70
CA GLY A 86 -17.03 -3.21 -14.10
C GLY A 86 -17.50 -3.74 -12.74
N LEU A 87 -16.70 -4.57 -12.06
CA LEU A 87 -17.03 -5.07 -10.72
C LEU A 87 -17.01 -3.94 -9.69
N VAL A 88 -16.10 -2.97 -9.85
CA VAL A 88 -16.06 -1.77 -9.00
C VAL A 88 -17.35 -0.95 -9.15
N ASP A 89 -17.82 -0.73 -10.38
CA ASP A 89 -19.06 0.00 -10.64
C ASP A 89 -20.27 -0.71 -10.04
N ARG A 90 -20.34 -2.04 -10.22
CA ARG A 90 -21.40 -2.86 -9.61
C ARG A 90 -21.38 -2.79 -8.09
N LEU A 91 -20.20 -2.77 -7.47
CA LEU A 91 -20.08 -2.60 -6.02
C LEU A 91 -20.68 -1.27 -5.59
N VAL A 92 -20.22 -0.17 -6.19
CA VAL A 92 -20.60 1.17 -5.77
C VAL A 92 -22.07 1.47 -6.05
N GLN A 93 -22.58 1.14 -7.25
CA GLN A 93 -23.97 1.39 -7.62
C GLN A 93 -24.99 0.63 -6.74
N ASN A 94 -24.56 -0.43 -6.06
CA ASN A 94 -25.42 -1.21 -5.18
C ASN A 94 -25.23 -0.87 -3.69
N LEU A 95 -24.46 0.17 -3.34
CA LEU A 95 -24.36 0.69 -1.98
C LEU A 95 -25.63 1.47 -1.61
N ARG A 96 -26.52 0.83 -0.85
CA ARG A 96 -27.73 1.45 -0.29
C ARG A 96 -27.44 2.12 1.05
N VAL A 97 -26.77 3.25 0.99
CA VAL A 97 -26.48 4.07 2.17
C VAL A 97 -26.99 5.49 1.96
N ASP A 98 -27.15 6.24 3.05
CA ASP A 98 -27.50 7.65 2.94
C ASP A 98 -26.41 8.40 2.16
N ARG A 99 -26.80 9.52 1.57
CA ARG A 99 -25.93 10.35 0.72
C ARG A 99 -24.58 10.69 1.35
N ARG A 100 -24.54 10.99 2.65
CA ARG A 100 -23.29 11.31 3.35
C ARG A 100 -22.41 10.08 3.45
N LEU A 101 -23.01 8.96 3.86
CA LEU A 101 -22.28 7.70 3.96
C LEU A 101 -21.83 7.21 2.59
N PHE A 102 -22.59 7.43 1.51
CA PHE A 102 -22.18 7.08 0.15
C PHE A 102 -20.93 7.85 -0.27
N LEU A 103 -20.90 9.16 -0.03
CA LEU A 103 -19.78 10.03 -0.35
C LEU A 103 -18.50 9.64 0.40
N GLY A 104 -18.60 9.10 1.61
CA GLY A 104 -17.46 8.57 2.36
C GLY A 104 -17.11 7.11 2.01
N ALA A 105 -18.10 6.24 1.88
CA ALA A 105 -17.91 4.80 1.68
C ALA A 105 -17.45 4.46 0.26
N SER A 106 -17.92 5.18 -0.77
CA SER A 106 -17.54 4.89 -2.15
C SER A 106 -16.04 5.13 -2.41
N PRO A 107 -15.41 6.25 -2.00
CA PRO A 107 -13.95 6.37 -2.10
C PRO A 107 -13.21 5.39 -1.19
N ALA A 108 -13.75 5.09 0.00
CA ALA A 108 -13.13 4.11 0.90
C ALA A 108 -13.06 2.70 0.28
N LEU A 109 -14.15 2.22 -0.33
CA LEU A 109 -14.16 0.93 -1.02
C LEU A 109 -13.17 0.87 -2.18
N ILE A 110 -13.09 1.96 -2.96
CA ILE A 110 -12.09 2.09 -4.03
C ILE A 110 -10.67 2.18 -3.45
N GLY A 111 -10.50 2.80 -2.29
CA GLY A 111 -9.23 2.93 -1.59
C GLY A 111 -8.64 1.61 -1.07
N MET A 112 -9.47 0.58 -0.89
CA MET A 112 -9.01 -0.79 -0.61
C MET A 112 -8.46 -1.51 -1.84
N LEU A 113 -8.68 -0.97 -3.04
CA LEU A 113 -8.12 -1.50 -4.28
C LEU A 113 -6.84 -0.72 -4.60
N PRO A 114 -5.65 -1.32 -4.40
CA PRO A 114 -4.39 -0.67 -4.76
C PRO A 114 -4.24 -0.69 -6.28
N MET A 115 -4.83 0.29 -6.95
CA MET A 115 -4.74 0.46 -8.40
C MET A 115 -4.34 1.91 -8.73
N PRO A 116 -3.45 2.12 -9.73
CA PRO A 116 -3.22 3.44 -10.28
C PRO A 116 -4.55 4.03 -10.78
N GLY A 117 -4.74 5.34 -10.59
CA GLY A 117 -5.95 6.02 -11.06
C GLY A 117 -7.19 5.87 -10.16
N GLY A 118 -7.11 5.23 -8.98
CA GLY A 118 -8.27 5.07 -8.10
C GLY A 118 -8.99 6.38 -7.73
N ALA A 119 -8.31 7.53 -7.69
CA ALA A 119 -8.95 8.84 -7.45
C ALA A 119 -9.81 9.29 -8.63
N LEU A 120 -9.39 8.98 -9.86
CA LEU A 120 -10.14 9.26 -11.08
C LEU A 120 -11.38 8.37 -11.16
N MET A 121 -11.31 7.14 -10.62
CA MET A 121 -12.44 6.22 -10.56
C MET A 121 -13.51 6.64 -9.54
N SER A 122 -13.10 7.13 -8.36
CA SER A 122 -14.03 7.61 -7.33
C SER A 122 -14.52 9.05 -7.56
N ALA A 123 -13.81 9.86 -8.33
CA ALA A 123 -14.20 11.24 -8.65
C ALA A 123 -15.62 11.36 -9.26
N PRO A 124 -16.00 10.64 -10.33
CA PRO A 124 -17.34 10.76 -10.91
C PRO A 124 -18.46 10.32 -9.95
N LEU A 125 -18.16 9.39 -9.03
CA LEU A 125 -19.12 8.93 -8.02
C LEU A 125 -19.41 10.02 -6.98
N VAL A 126 -18.36 10.68 -6.52
CA VAL A 126 -18.45 11.83 -5.60
C VAL A 126 -19.09 13.03 -6.30
N GLU A 127 -18.78 13.24 -7.58
CA GLU A 127 -19.36 14.31 -8.39
C GLU A 127 -20.88 14.16 -8.51
N LYS A 128 -21.34 12.99 -8.93
CA LYS A 128 -22.77 12.69 -9.10
C LYS A 128 -23.54 12.69 -7.79
N ALA A 129 -22.97 12.11 -6.72
CA ALA A 129 -23.64 12.11 -5.42
C ALA A 129 -23.54 13.46 -4.68
N GLY A 130 -22.69 14.37 -5.13
CA GLY A 130 -22.36 15.65 -4.50
C GLY A 130 -22.68 16.87 -5.36
N GLU A 131 -23.69 16.81 -6.25
CA GLU A 131 -23.99 17.88 -7.21
C GLU A 131 -24.12 19.28 -6.57
N ASP A 132 -24.76 19.38 -5.40
CA ASP A 132 -24.94 20.61 -4.61
C ASP A 132 -23.75 20.96 -3.69
N VAL A 133 -22.69 20.14 -3.68
CA VAL A 133 -21.51 20.31 -2.83
C VAL A 133 -20.41 21.04 -3.60
N LEU A 134 -19.71 21.97 -2.93
CA LEU A 134 -18.58 22.69 -3.51
C LEU A 134 -17.49 21.72 -4.03
N GLY A 135 -16.91 22.03 -5.19
CA GLY A 135 -15.91 21.18 -5.85
C GLY A 135 -14.68 20.86 -5.00
N ASN A 136 -14.19 21.83 -4.23
CA ASN A 136 -13.06 21.61 -3.31
C ASN A 136 -13.41 20.62 -2.18
N VAL A 137 -14.65 20.66 -1.67
CA VAL A 137 -15.13 19.72 -0.64
C VAL A 137 -15.29 18.33 -1.24
N LYS A 138 -15.81 18.20 -2.46
CA LYS A 138 -15.88 16.91 -3.19
C LYS A 138 -14.49 16.28 -3.35
N SER A 139 -13.53 17.06 -3.84
CA SER A 139 -12.13 16.60 -3.96
C SER A 139 -11.54 16.19 -2.62
N ALA A 140 -11.79 16.97 -1.55
CA ALA A 140 -11.34 16.64 -0.21
C ALA A 140 -11.98 15.34 0.32
N ILE A 141 -13.29 15.14 0.12
CA ILE A 141 -13.99 13.89 0.48
C ILE A 141 -13.35 12.70 -0.24
N ASN A 142 -13.17 12.83 -1.56
CA ASN A 142 -12.60 11.78 -2.39
C ASN A 142 -11.21 11.37 -1.89
N VAL A 143 -10.32 12.34 -1.69
CA VAL A 143 -8.96 12.07 -1.22
C VAL A 143 -8.95 11.55 0.21
N TRP A 144 -9.68 12.18 1.13
CA TRP A 144 -9.64 11.83 2.56
C TRP A 144 -10.11 10.40 2.81
N PHE A 145 -11.33 10.07 2.36
CA PHE A 145 -11.93 8.77 2.66
C PHE A 145 -11.28 7.61 1.90
N ARG A 146 -10.63 7.87 0.75
CA ARG A 146 -9.88 6.83 0.02
C ARG A 146 -8.64 6.33 0.77
N HIS A 147 -8.03 7.14 1.63
CA HIS A 147 -6.80 6.74 2.32
C HIS A 147 -7.05 6.11 3.71
N ILE A 148 -8.21 6.34 4.33
CA ILE A 148 -8.54 5.75 5.64
C ILE A 148 -8.41 4.21 5.64
N PRO A 149 -8.94 3.46 4.66
CA PRO A 149 -8.84 2.00 4.67
C PRO A 149 -7.42 1.48 4.57
N GLN A 150 -6.48 2.26 3.99
CA GLN A 150 -5.08 1.84 3.87
C GLN A 150 -4.39 1.66 5.23
N LEU A 151 -4.94 2.23 6.30
CA LEU A 151 -4.44 2.08 7.67
C LEU A 151 -4.71 0.68 8.24
N VAL A 152 -5.77 0.00 7.80
CA VAL A 152 -6.24 -1.26 8.38
C VAL A 152 -6.38 -2.40 7.38
N TYR A 153 -6.41 -2.10 6.09
CA TYR A 153 -6.54 -3.11 5.05
C TYR A 153 -5.22 -3.89 4.90
N PRO A 154 -5.18 -5.20 5.20
CA PRO A 154 -3.92 -5.96 5.27
C PRO A 154 -3.16 -6.01 3.95
N PHE A 155 -3.87 -5.82 2.83
CA PHE A 155 -3.31 -5.85 1.49
C PHE A 155 -2.94 -4.45 0.96
N ALA A 156 -3.01 -3.42 1.82
CA ALA A 156 -2.47 -2.09 1.51
C ALA A 156 -0.94 -2.14 1.60
N ALA A 157 -0.27 -1.74 0.51
CA ALA A 157 1.19 -1.77 0.43
C ALA A 157 1.86 -0.97 1.56
N SER A 158 1.28 0.18 1.95
CA SER A 158 1.76 1.00 3.06
C SER A 158 1.78 0.24 4.38
N LEU A 159 0.72 -0.52 4.70
CA LEU A 159 0.61 -1.28 5.94
C LEU A 159 1.55 -2.49 5.94
N ILE A 160 1.60 -3.24 4.83
CA ILE A 160 2.51 -4.39 4.65
C ILE A 160 3.95 -3.96 4.88
N VAL A 161 4.38 -2.91 4.18
CA VAL A 161 5.73 -2.37 4.25
C VAL A 161 6.04 -1.88 5.66
N SER A 162 5.17 -1.06 6.24
CA SER A 162 5.41 -0.49 7.58
C SER A 162 5.51 -1.58 8.66
N ALA A 163 4.63 -2.57 8.63
CA ALA A 163 4.67 -3.69 9.56
C ALA A 163 5.98 -4.49 9.44
N LYS A 164 6.45 -4.73 8.21
CA LYS A 164 7.69 -5.46 7.96
C LYS A 164 8.93 -4.68 8.40
N ILE A 165 8.99 -3.38 8.14
CA ILE A 165 10.08 -2.50 8.61
C ILE A 165 10.13 -2.47 10.14
N ALA A 166 8.97 -2.35 10.79
CA ALA A 166 8.86 -2.35 12.24
C ALA A 166 9.10 -3.73 12.88
N ASN A 167 9.25 -4.79 12.06
CA ASN A 167 9.31 -6.18 12.51
C ASN A 167 8.11 -6.59 13.38
N ILE A 168 6.93 -6.06 13.08
CA ILE A 168 5.65 -6.36 13.75
C ILE A 168 4.82 -7.24 12.82
N GLY A 169 4.10 -8.22 13.38
CA GLY A 169 3.15 -9.00 12.61
C GLY A 169 2.05 -8.13 11.99
N LEU A 170 1.76 -8.30 10.70
CA LEU A 170 0.74 -7.54 9.97
C LEU A 170 -0.61 -7.50 10.71
N TYR A 171 -1.14 -8.67 11.06
CA TYR A 171 -2.43 -8.79 11.75
C TYR A 171 -2.39 -8.36 13.22
N SER A 172 -1.22 -8.38 13.86
CA SER A 172 -1.08 -7.82 15.20
C SER A 172 -1.05 -6.29 15.19
N ALA A 173 -0.62 -5.65 14.10
CA ALA A 173 -0.59 -4.19 13.98
C ALA A 173 -1.99 -3.60 13.73
N ILE A 174 -2.88 -4.30 13.02
CA ILE A 174 -4.21 -3.80 12.61
C ILE A 174 -5.06 -3.31 13.78
N PRO A 175 -5.20 -4.03 14.92
CA PRO A 175 -5.97 -3.54 16.06
C PRO A 175 -5.47 -2.18 16.60
N PHE A 176 -4.15 -1.93 16.54
CA PHE A 176 -3.56 -0.65 16.96
C PHE A 176 -3.81 0.49 15.97
N MET A 177 -4.25 0.19 14.74
CA MET A 177 -4.66 1.18 13.75
C MET A 177 -6.13 1.59 13.89
N ALA A 178 -6.89 0.94 14.77
CA ALA A 178 -8.28 1.31 15.03
C ALA A 178 -8.45 2.74 15.56
N PRO A 179 -7.67 3.23 16.56
CA PRO A 179 -7.81 4.62 17.02
C PRO A 179 -7.52 5.66 15.92
N PRO A 180 -6.43 5.58 15.13
CA PRO A 180 -6.23 6.45 13.97
C PRO A 180 -7.39 6.41 12.97
N VAL A 181 -7.91 5.22 12.63
CA VAL A 181 -9.07 5.09 11.72
C VAL A 181 -10.30 5.78 12.27
N LEU A 182 -10.60 5.63 13.56
CA LEU A 182 -11.73 6.28 14.21
C LEU A 182 -11.57 7.80 14.20
N VAL A 183 -10.40 8.32 14.56
CA VAL A 183 -10.11 9.75 14.57
C VAL A 183 -10.20 10.33 13.15
N CYS A 184 -9.54 9.72 12.16
CA CYS A 184 -9.60 10.18 10.77
C CYS A 184 -11.01 10.12 10.20
N SER A 185 -11.80 9.10 10.55
CA SER A 185 -13.20 8.98 10.12
C SER A 185 -14.08 10.05 10.78
N ALA A 186 -13.91 10.29 12.08
CA ALA A 186 -14.63 11.32 12.81
C ALA A 186 -14.32 12.73 12.29
N LEU A 187 -13.03 13.03 12.05
CA LEU A 187 -12.60 14.29 11.47
C LEU A 187 -13.13 14.47 10.04
N GLY A 188 -13.04 13.43 9.20
CA GLY A 188 -13.59 13.45 7.84
C GLY A 188 -15.11 13.69 7.85
N TYR A 189 -15.82 13.07 8.80
CA TYR A 189 -17.25 13.29 8.97
C TYR A 189 -17.54 14.74 9.37
N TRP A 190 -16.87 15.24 10.42
CA TRP A 190 -17.15 16.55 11.00
C TRP A 190 -16.77 17.71 10.07
N LEU A 191 -15.62 17.62 9.40
CA LEU A 191 -15.08 18.67 8.53
C LEU A 191 -15.67 18.66 7.12
N LEU A 192 -16.02 17.47 6.60
CA LEU A 192 -16.41 17.28 5.20
C LEU A 192 -17.86 16.83 5.06
N LEU A 193 -18.23 15.66 5.59
CA LEU A 193 -19.56 15.07 5.34
C LEU A 193 -20.71 15.82 6.01
N ARG A 194 -20.46 16.51 7.13
CA ARG A 194 -21.48 17.33 7.80
C ARG A 194 -22.03 18.45 6.91
N LYS A 195 -21.23 18.92 5.95
CA LYS A 195 -21.58 19.98 4.99
C LYS A 195 -22.50 19.50 3.86
N VAL A 196 -22.73 18.20 3.75
CA VAL A 196 -23.58 17.60 2.70
C VAL A 196 -25.01 17.47 3.21
N GLY A 197 -26.00 17.74 2.37
CA GLY A 197 -27.40 17.43 2.67
C GLY A 197 -27.64 15.95 2.98
N ARG A 198 -28.67 15.64 3.78
CA ARG A 198 -29.14 14.26 3.98
C ARG A 198 -30.07 13.87 2.82
N GLY A 199 -30.11 12.60 2.47
CA GLY A 199 -30.96 12.07 1.39
C GLY A 199 -30.49 10.70 0.91
N ALA A 200 -31.16 10.15 -0.10
CA ALA A 200 -30.70 8.96 -0.79
C ALA A 200 -29.69 9.34 -1.88
N ALA A 201 -28.57 8.63 -1.98
CA ALA A 201 -27.60 8.83 -3.07
C ALA A 201 -28.11 8.32 -4.42
N TYR A 202 -28.92 7.26 -4.42
CA TYR A 202 -29.48 6.61 -5.60
C TYR A 202 -30.93 6.18 -5.35
N ALA A 203 -31.80 6.35 -6.36
CA ALA A 203 -33.22 6.02 -6.30
C ALA A 203 -33.57 4.58 -6.75
N GLU A 204 -32.61 3.84 -7.31
CA GLU A 204 -32.86 2.52 -7.89
C GLU A 204 -32.90 1.37 -6.87
N LYS A 205 -33.68 0.33 -7.19
CA LYS A 205 -33.74 -0.92 -6.42
C LYS A 205 -32.41 -1.69 -6.55
N ALA A 206 -31.52 -1.58 -5.56
CA ALA A 206 -30.27 -2.36 -5.57
C ALA A 206 -30.49 -3.88 -5.57
N SER A 207 -29.48 -4.60 -6.05
CA SER A 207 -29.40 -6.05 -6.00
C SER A 207 -28.30 -6.48 -5.03
N PHE A 208 -28.68 -7.09 -3.91
CA PHE A 208 -27.73 -7.58 -2.89
C PHE A 208 -26.64 -8.47 -3.49
N ARG A 209 -27.01 -9.38 -4.40
CA ARG A 209 -26.07 -10.26 -5.10
C ARG A 209 -25.02 -9.49 -5.93
N LYS A 210 -25.38 -8.33 -6.49
CA LYS A 210 -24.47 -7.52 -7.32
C LYS A 210 -23.44 -6.74 -6.49
N ALA A 211 -23.73 -6.43 -5.22
CA ALA A 211 -22.79 -5.81 -4.28
C ALA A 211 -21.90 -6.84 -3.55
N VAL A 212 -22.47 -7.98 -3.15
CA VAL A 212 -21.73 -9.00 -2.38
C VAL A 212 -20.57 -9.58 -3.19
N LEU A 213 -20.78 -9.86 -4.48
CA LEU A 213 -19.78 -10.56 -5.27
C LEU A 213 -18.46 -9.77 -5.44
N PRO A 214 -18.45 -8.48 -5.82
CA PRO A 214 -17.22 -7.67 -5.82
C PRO A 214 -16.60 -7.52 -4.43
N LEU A 215 -17.42 -7.40 -3.37
CA LEU A 215 -16.93 -7.31 -2.00
C LEU A 215 -16.21 -8.59 -1.57
N MET A 216 -16.72 -9.76 -1.97
CA MET A 216 -16.06 -11.04 -1.76
C MET A 216 -14.70 -11.12 -2.46
N VAL A 217 -14.53 -10.52 -3.64
CA VAL A 217 -13.22 -10.45 -4.31
C VAL A 217 -12.22 -9.65 -3.48
N ILE A 218 -12.63 -8.47 -2.98
CA ILE A 218 -11.79 -7.61 -2.13
C ILE A 218 -11.40 -8.34 -0.84
N LEU A 219 -12.38 -8.96 -0.18
CA LEU A 219 -12.16 -9.59 1.12
C LEU A 219 -11.53 -10.99 1.02
N ALA A 220 -11.53 -11.63 -0.15
CA ALA A 220 -10.97 -12.97 -0.33
C ALA A 220 -9.49 -13.03 0.06
N ALA A 221 -8.68 -12.04 -0.33
CA ALA A 221 -7.25 -12.03 -0.02
C ALA A 221 -6.98 -11.92 1.49
N PRO A 222 -7.44 -10.88 2.22
CA PRO A 222 -7.18 -10.77 3.65
C PRO A 222 -7.79 -11.92 4.46
N LEU A 223 -8.96 -12.44 4.07
CA LEU A 223 -9.56 -13.59 4.75
C LEU A 223 -8.75 -14.86 4.53
N ALA A 224 -8.34 -15.15 3.29
CA ALA A 224 -7.54 -16.33 2.99
C ALA A 224 -6.17 -16.27 3.68
N ASP A 225 -5.50 -15.11 3.65
CA ASP A 225 -4.19 -14.92 4.28
C ASP A 225 -4.28 -15.13 5.81
N PHE A 226 -5.27 -14.52 6.46
CA PHE A 226 -5.52 -14.73 7.89
C PHE A 226 -5.83 -16.20 8.23
N MET A 227 -6.66 -16.87 7.42
CA MET A 227 -7.01 -18.28 7.64
C MET A 227 -5.81 -19.20 7.45
N ILE A 228 -5.02 -19.00 6.40
CA ILE A 228 -3.82 -19.79 6.10
C ILE A 228 -2.79 -19.62 7.23
N LEU A 229 -2.49 -18.39 7.64
CA LEU A 229 -1.52 -18.12 8.71
C LEU A 229 -1.94 -18.69 10.07
N ARG A 230 -3.25 -18.81 10.33
CA ARG A 230 -3.77 -19.40 11.56
C ARG A 230 -3.79 -20.93 11.51
N ALA A 231 -4.04 -21.51 10.34
CA ALA A 231 -4.18 -22.95 10.16
C ALA A 231 -2.82 -23.65 9.96
N LEU A 232 -1.88 -23.00 9.27
CA LEU A 232 -0.61 -23.59 8.87
C LEU A 232 0.57 -22.87 9.51
N LYS A 233 1.54 -23.65 10.02
CA LYS A 233 2.85 -23.13 10.43
C LYS A 233 3.76 -23.10 9.21
N LEU A 234 3.76 -21.97 8.52
CA LEU A 234 4.59 -21.76 7.34
C LEU A 234 5.98 -21.28 7.74
N GLU A 235 7.02 -21.83 7.13
CA GLU A 235 8.41 -21.37 7.32
C GLU A 235 8.58 -19.91 6.89
N VAL A 236 7.95 -19.54 5.77
CA VAL A 236 7.97 -18.17 5.24
C VAL A 236 6.54 -17.66 5.19
N ARG A 237 6.19 -16.68 6.03
CA ARG A 237 4.81 -16.20 6.20
C ARG A 237 4.23 -15.62 4.90
N GLU A 238 5.08 -15.04 4.07
CA GLU A 238 4.70 -14.43 2.80
C GLU A 238 4.19 -15.44 1.76
N THR A 239 4.39 -16.76 1.95
CA THR A 239 3.73 -17.78 1.12
C THR A 239 2.20 -17.71 1.26
N ALA A 240 1.69 -17.43 2.48
CA ALA A 240 0.26 -17.25 2.71
C ALA A 240 -0.26 -16.04 1.94
N THR A 241 0.49 -14.94 1.99
CA THR A 241 0.08 -13.67 1.38
C THR A 241 0.05 -13.77 -0.15
N LEU A 242 1.05 -14.42 -0.75
CA LEU A 242 1.04 -14.71 -2.18
C LEU A 242 -0.11 -15.65 -2.56
N ALA A 243 -0.31 -16.76 -1.84
CA ALA A 243 -1.40 -17.69 -2.10
C ALA A 243 -2.78 -17.01 -2.02
N ALA A 244 -2.98 -16.19 -0.99
CA ALA A 244 -4.20 -15.42 -0.80
C ALA A 244 -4.43 -14.35 -1.89
N ALA A 245 -3.38 -13.65 -2.32
CA ALA A 245 -3.43 -12.75 -3.46
C ALA A 245 -3.86 -13.49 -4.73
N LEU A 246 -3.29 -14.67 -4.99
CA LEU A 246 -3.64 -15.51 -6.13
C LEU A 246 -5.06 -16.07 -6.06
N ILE A 247 -5.56 -16.41 -4.87
CA ILE A 247 -6.96 -16.81 -4.67
C ILE A 247 -7.90 -15.66 -5.03
N SER A 248 -7.65 -14.45 -4.53
CA SER A 248 -8.46 -13.28 -4.87
C SER A 248 -8.37 -12.91 -6.35
N LEU A 249 -7.17 -12.98 -6.95
CA LEU A 249 -6.97 -12.79 -8.39
C LEU A 249 -7.78 -13.81 -9.20
N SER A 250 -7.73 -15.07 -8.82
CA SER A 250 -8.47 -16.16 -9.48
C SER A 250 -9.98 -15.92 -9.37
N LEU A 251 -10.47 -15.51 -8.19
CA LEU A 251 -11.87 -15.16 -7.99
C LEU A 251 -12.28 -13.96 -8.86
N ALA A 252 -11.46 -12.91 -8.91
CA ALA A 252 -11.68 -11.74 -9.76
C ALA A 252 -11.78 -12.14 -11.25
N TRP A 253 -10.91 -13.03 -11.69
CA TRP A 253 -10.88 -13.52 -13.07
C TRP A 253 -12.10 -14.39 -13.41
N VAL A 254 -12.48 -15.33 -12.53
CA VAL A 254 -13.64 -16.21 -12.73
C VAL A 254 -14.95 -15.44 -12.72
N VAL A 255 -15.08 -14.45 -11.85
CA VAL A 255 -16.27 -13.61 -11.72
C VAL A 255 -16.36 -12.59 -12.86
N GLY A 256 -15.25 -11.89 -13.13
CA GLY A 256 -15.20 -10.81 -14.11
C GLY A 256 -15.15 -11.29 -15.55
N ARG A 257 -14.63 -12.50 -15.79
CA ARG A 257 -14.45 -13.13 -17.11
C ARG A 257 -13.87 -12.17 -18.17
N PRO A 258 -12.73 -11.48 -17.91
CA PRO A 258 -12.17 -10.50 -18.84
C PRO A 258 -11.64 -11.12 -20.15
N GLY A 259 -11.32 -12.41 -20.16
CA GLY A 259 -10.61 -13.08 -21.25
C GLY A 259 -9.10 -12.81 -21.23
N LEU A 260 -8.31 -13.68 -21.86
CA LEU A 260 -6.84 -13.64 -21.78
C LEU A 260 -6.25 -12.34 -22.35
N ARG A 261 -6.74 -11.88 -23.50
CA ARG A 261 -6.25 -10.66 -24.14
C ARG A 261 -6.43 -9.42 -23.25
N ARG A 262 -7.62 -9.25 -22.65
CA ARG A 262 -7.87 -8.12 -21.73
C ARG A 262 -7.08 -8.25 -20.45
N THR A 263 -6.93 -9.47 -19.93
CA THR A 263 -6.08 -9.73 -18.75
C THR A 263 -4.64 -9.27 -19.00
N GLY A 264 -4.05 -9.61 -20.16
CA GLY A 264 -2.71 -9.14 -20.52
C GLY A 264 -2.60 -7.61 -20.59
N MET A 265 -3.62 -6.94 -21.18
CA MET A 265 -3.66 -5.47 -21.21
C MET A 265 -3.75 -4.86 -19.80
N VAL A 266 -4.54 -5.46 -18.90
CA VAL A 266 -4.64 -5.04 -17.50
C VAL A 266 -3.30 -5.20 -16.79
N VAL A 267 -2.63 -6.35 -16.93
CA VAL A 267 -1.31 -6.59 -16.31
C VAL A 267 -0.31 -5.53 -16.77
N LEU A 268 -0.26 -5.23 -18.08
CA LEU A 268 0.63 -4.21 -18.61
C LEU A 268 0.29 -2.79 -18.11
N ARG A 269 -1.00 -2.46 -18.01
CA ARG A 269 -1.49 -1.17 -17.48
C ARG A 269 -1.15 -0.99 -16.00
N MET A 270 -1.33 -2.03 -15.21
CA MET A 270 -1.12 -2.02 -13.76
C MET A 270 0.36 -2.02 -13.36
N ARG A 271 1.26 -2.45 -14.26
CA ARG A 271 2.72 -2.46 -14.06
C ARG A 271 3.14 -3.15 -12.75
N PRO A 272 2.75 -4.43 -12.53
CA PRO A 272 3.01 -5.14 -11.28
C PRO A 272 4.50 -5.19 -10.91
N TRP A 273 5.39 -5.23 -11.90
CA TRP A 273 6.84 -5.18 -11.71
C TRP A 273 7.31 -3.90 -11.01
N GLY A 274 6.62 -2.77 -11.15
CA GLY A 274 6.93 -1.55 -10.42
C GLY A 274 6.72 -1.71 -8.92
N PHE A 275 5.64 -2.39 -8.53
CA PHE A 275 5.33 -2.70 -7.14
C PHE A 275 6.28 -3.76 -6.56
N SER A 276 6.63 -4.78 -7.34
CA SER A 276 7.67 -5.75 -6.96
C SER A 276 9.04 -5.09 -6.77
N ALA A 277 9.41 -4.16 -7.66
CA ALA A 277 10.67 -3.42 -7.57
C ALA A 277 10.75 -2.53 -6.32
N ILE A 278 9.61 -1.99 -5.85
CA ILE A 278 9.57 -1.25 -4.57
C ILE A 278 9.99 -2.16 -3.42
N ILE A 279 9.49 -3.39 -3.36
CA ILE A 279 9.85 -4.34 -2.31
C ILE A 279 11.35 -4.66 -2.37
N PHE A 280 11.88 -5.04 -3.52
CA PHE A 280 13.32 -5.30 -3.66
C PHE A 280 14.20 -4.10 -3.27
N GLY A 281 13.89 -2.92 -3.83
CA GLY A 281 14.67 -1.70 -3.55
C GLY A 281 14.62 -1.31 -2.07
N MET A 282 13.46 -1.45 -1.44
CA MET A 282 13.27 -1.18 -0.01
C MET A 282 14.08 -2.12 0.87
N PHE A 283 13.99 -3.44 0.67
CA PHE A 283 14.74 -4.39 1.50
C PHE A 283 16.24 -4.26 1.31
N PHE A 284 16.69 -4.02 0.08
CA PHE A 284 18.08 -3.74 -0.18
C PHE A 284 18.56 -2.49 0.57
N PHE A 285 17.80 -1.39 0.47
CA PHE A 285 18.09 -0.16 1.21
C PHE A 285 18.16 -0.40 2.72
N ILE A 286 17.18 -1.10 3.30
CA ILE A 286 17.12 -1.38 4.73
C ILE A 286 18.32 -2.23 5.17
N ARG A 287 18.66 -3.28 4.42
CA ARG A 287 19.81 -4.15 4.74
C ARG A 287 21.12 -3.35 4.71
N VAL A 288 21.33 -2.52 3.70
CA VAL A 288 22.49 -1.62 3.64
C VAL A 288 22.50 -0.63 4.80
N PHE A 289 21.35 -0.02 5.11
CA PHE A 289 21.20 0.91 6.22
C PHE A 289 21.52 0.25 7.56
N GLN A 290 21.01 -0.96 7.80
CA GLN A 290 21.24 -1.74 9.02
C GLN A 290 22.71 -2.17 9.18
N SER A 291 23.39 -2.47 8.08
CA SER A 291 24.82 -2.83 8.08
C SER A 291 25.75 -1.62 8.17
N SER A 292 25.22 -0.39 8.03
CA SER A 292 25.99 0.84 8.13
C SER A 292 26.18 1.30 9.59
N PRO A 293 27.06 2.28 9.86
CA PRO A 293 27.19 2.87 11.20
C PRO A 293 25.99 3.72 11.65
N ILE A 294 25.05 4.04 10.75
CA ILE A 294 23.99 5.03 11.01
C ILE A 294 23.03 4.62 12.13
N PRO A 295 22.50 3.38 12.22
CA PRO A 295 21.60 2.99 13.30
C PRO A 295 22.21 3.21 14.69
N ALA A 296 23.49 2.90 14.86
CA ALA A 296 24.21 3.12 16.11
C ALA A 296 24.34 4.61 16.43
N MET A 297 24.62 5.45 15.42
CA MET A 297 24.69 6.90 15.58
C MET A 297 23.35 7.53 15.95
N ILE A 298 22.24 7.05 15.38
CA ILE A 298 20.89 7.51 15.75
C ILE A 298 20.61 7.15 17.22
N THR A 299 20.95 5.92 17.63
CA THR A 299 20.72 5.46 19.01
C THR A 299 21.55 6.27 20.02
N SER A 300 22.79 6.66 19.68
CA SER A 300 23.61 7.48 20.57
C SER A 300 23.05 8.88 20.82
N ILE A 301 22.26 9.45 19.89
CA ILE A 301 21.61 10.75 20.09
C ILE A 301 20.56 10.66 21.20
N GLU A 302 19.83 9.54 21.29
CA GLU A 302 18.79 9.35 22.30
C GLU A 302 19.36 9.16 23.71
N MET A 303 20.54 8.55 23.83
CA MET A 303 21.18 8.29 25.13
C MET A 303 21.81 9.54 25.77
N ASP A 304 22.21 10.53 24.98
CA ASP A 304 22.72 11.81 25.50
C ASP A 304 21.60 12.78 25.92
N ALA A 305 20.33 12.44 25.63
CA ALA A 305 19.15 13.25 25.94
C ALA A 305 18.39 12.80 27.21
N SER A 306 18.88 11.76 27.91
CA SER A 306 18.38 11.24 29.19
C SER A 306 19.36 11.49 30.33
#